data_AF-A0A2G9YM68-F1
#
_entry.id   AF-A0A2G9YM68-F1
#
_cell.length_a   1.000
_cell.length_b   1.000
_cell.length_c   1.000
_cell.angle_alpha   90.00
_cell.angle_beta   90.00
_cell.angle_gamma   90.00
#
_symmetry.space_group_name_H-M   'P 1'
#
loop_
_entity.id
_entity.type
_entity.pdbx_description
1 polymer ?
#
loop_
_entity_poly.entity_id
_entity_poly.type
_entity_poly.pdbx_seq_one_letter_code
_entity_poly.pdbx_strand_id
1 'polypeptide(L)'
;EEIAENLFQVIAVEKPKINEVYKSLGFENVRLLVPYAVALREYLKNNKLFDENKRIVFLDHLGDQVLLTIFNKEVFTTPRRLTKVLKQVTRELLRSQESYRSQNKLEAEINFLIVTNNQEILDEIVSSGLETKENIVFVEDAYPALTGLKQGKFSMHYMLPEQFIRLRELEVAKKRVFKLGLMLGILAAFLALLFGIYSVNKTADNRLKNLQLEAASLNRSLEKAYLAKYKDILKSKKKVNFPYYLNAFLELLPSECRPELITIREASSGRYRFEGIVSLDSKDKPFSRISLSKVFKQARIENILVKDSPGTKIALDIP
;
A
#
# COMPACT_ATOMS: atom_id res chain seq x y z
N GLU A 1 -27.90 -4.62 12.35
CA GLU A 1 -26.60 -5.31 12.49
C GLU A 1 -26.06 -5.61 11.11
N GLU A 2 -24.78 -5.36 10.87
CA GLU A 2 -24.13 -5.59 9.58
C GLU A 2 -23.44 -6.95 9.62
N ILE A 3 -23.79 -7.84 8.68
CA ILE A 3 -23.14 -9.14 8.46
C ILE A 3 -22.73 -9.18 6.99
N ALA A 4 -21.45 -9.39 6.73
CA ALA A 4 -20.82 -9.13 5.42
C ALA A 4 -21.24 -7.77 4.81
N GLU A 5 -21.85 -7.78 3.62
CA GLU A 5 -22.33 -6.59 2.88
C GLU A 5 -23.83 -6.31 3.14
N ASN A 6 -24.49 -7.12 3.96
CA ASN A 6 -25.93 -7.06 4.17
C ASN A 6 -26.26 -6.39 5.51
N LEU A 7 -27.11 -5.35 5.45
CA LEU A 7 -27.68 -4.72 6.62
C LEU A 7 -28.90 -5.51 7.09
N PHE A 8 -28.74 -6.28 8.16
CA PHE A 8 -29.85 -7.02 8.76
C PHE A 8 -30.50 -6.19 9.88
N GLN A 9 -31.81 -5.98 9.79
CA GLN A 9 -32.59 -5.51 10.93
C GLN A 9 -32.99 -6.74 11.78
N VAL A 10 -32.21 -7.01 12.82
CA VAL A 10 -32.44 -8.15 13.72
C VAL A 10 -33.46 -7.72 14.78
N ILE A 11 -34.54 -8.50 14.92
CA ILE A 11 -35.59 -8.27 15.90
C ILE A 11 -35.74 -9.55 16.72
N ALA A 12 -35.44 -9.45 18.01
CA ALA A 12 -35.59 -10.55 18.95
C ALA A 12 -36.96 -10.45 19.64
N VAL A 13 -37.63 -11.59 19.78
CA VAL A 13 -38.88 -11.70 20.53
C VAL A 13 -38.79 -12.87 21.47
N GLU A 14 -39.27 -12.68 22.70
CA GLU A 14 -39.27 -13.74 23.69
C GLU A 14 -40.18 -14.90 23.26
N LYS A 15 -39.70 -16.13 23.40
CA LYS A 15 -40.45 -17.35 23.06
C LYS A 15 -41.85 -17.41 23.70
N PRO A 16 -42.07 -17.00 24.97
CA PRO A 16 -43.41 -16.93 25.55
C PRO A 16 -44.38 -16.05 24.75
N LYS A 17 -43.94 -14.90 24.23
CA LYS A 17 -44.76 -14.00 23.42
C LYS A 17 -45.14 -14.59 22.07
N ILE A 18 -44.22 -15.31 21.45
CA ILE A 18 -44.53 -16.07 20.24
C ILE A 18 -45.56 -17.18 20.52
N ASN A 19 -45.40 -17.88 21.64
CA ASN A 19 -46.34 -18.93 22.05
C ASN A 19 -47.74 -18.37 22.36
N GLU A 20 -47.85 -17.16 22.91
CA GLU A 20 -49.14 -16.48 23.10
C GLU A 20 -49.88 -16.30 21.76
N VAL A 21 -49.18 -15.87 20.71
CA VAL A 21 -49.77 -15.72 19.37
C VAL A 21 -50.22 -17.06 18.81
N TYR A 22 -49.38 -18.09 18.89
CA TYR A 22 -49.73 -19.43 18.40
C TYR A 22 -50.88 -20.07 19.18
N LYS A 23 -51.02 -19.79 20.49
CA LYS A 23 -52.17 -20.24 21.27
C LYS A 23 -53.48 -19.61 20.80
N SER A 24 -53.45 -18.32 20.44
CA SER A 24 -54.63 -17.59 20.02
C SER A 24 -55.06 -17.89 18.58
N LEU A 25 -54.09 -18.07 17.67
CA LEU A 25 -54.37 -18.23 16.23
C LEU A 25 -54.21 -19.66 15.74
N GLY A 26 -53.55 -20.54 16.50
CA GLY A 26 -53.13 -21.87 16.06
C GLY A 26 -51.82 -21.82 15.26
N PHE A 27 -50.93 -22.78 15.49
CA PHE A 27 -49.62 -22.84 14.83
C PHE A 27 -49.71 -22.89 13.30
N GLU A 28 -50.64 -23.69 12.77
CA GLU A 28 -50.80 -23.91 11.32
C GLU A 28 -51.30 -22.67 10.56
N ASN A 29 -51.93 -21.73 11.27
CA ASN A 29 -52.53 -20.54 10.67
C ASN A 29 -51.55 -19.35 10.58
N VAL A 30 -50.40 -19.44 11.24
CA VAL A 30 -49.43 -18.34 11.32
C VAL A 30 -48.23 -18.65 10.43
N ARG A 31 -48.24 -18.08 9.22
CA ARG A 31 -47.15 -18.24 8.24
C ARG A 31 -45.96 -17.32 8.52
N LEU A 32 -46.23 -16.11 8.99
CA LEU A 32 -45.23 -15.06 9.19
C LEU A 32 -45.65 -14.13 10.31
N LEU A 33 -44.69 -13.74 11.15
CA LEU A 33 -44.82 -12.77 12.24
C LEU A 33 -44.04 -11.51 11.91
N VAL A 34 -44.75 -10.48 11.48
CA VAL A 34 -44.15 -9.20 11.11
C VAL A 34 -44.20 -8.23 12.29
N PRO A 35 -43.07 -7.62 12.68
CA PRO A 35 -43.07 -6.57 13.69
C PRO A 35 -43.95 -5.40 13.26
N TYR A 36 -44.76 -4.89 14.18
CA TYR A 36 -45.77 -3.88 13.90
C TYR A 36 -45.23 -2.67 13.12
N ALA A 37 -44.09 -2.10 13.53
CA ALA A 37 -43.48 -0.96 12.86
C ALA A 37 -43.02 -1.27 11.43
N VAL A 38 -42.62 -2.52 11.13
CA VAL A 38 -42.25 -2.96 9.78
C VAL A 38 -43.49 -3.01 8.89
N ALA A 39 -44.61 -3.52 9.40
CA ALA A 39 -45.88 -3.52 8.67
C ALA A 39 -46.39 -2.09 8.42
N LEU A 40 -46.32 -1.22 9.44
CA LEU A 40 -46.67 0.20 9.33
C LEU A 40 -45.77 0.95 8.33
N ARG A 41 -44.47 0.62 8.27
CA ARG A 41 -43.54 1.17 7.27
C ARG A 41 -43.98 0.84 5.85
N GLU A 42 -44.41 -0.39 5.59
CA GLU A 42 -44.91 -0.78 4.26
C GLU A 42 -46.19 0.00 3.89
N TYR A 43 -47.08 0.24 4.86
CA TYR A 43 -48.22 1.12 4.64
C TYR A 43 -47.79 2.54 4.22
N LEU A 44 -46.87 3.15 4.98
CA LEU A 44 -46.36 4.48 4.68
C LEU A 44 -45.71 4.55 3.28
N LYS A 45 -44.97 3.51 2.91
CA LYS A 45 -44.31 3.38 1.61
C LYS A 45 -45.32 3.28 0.46
N ASN A 46 -46.30 2.38 0.59
CA ASN A 46 -47.28 2.15 -0.46
C ASN A 46 -48.22 3.34 -0.67
N ASN A 47 -48.49 4.11 0.39
CA ASN A 47 -49.28 5.33 0.32
C ASN A 47 -48.46 6.60 0.04
N LYS A 48 -47.15 6.48 -0.25
CA LYS A 48 -46.24 7.59 -0.57
C LYS A 48 -46.22 8.69 0.51
N LEU A 49 -46.29 8.29 1.77
CA LEU A 49 -46.28 9.20 2.91
C LEU A 49 -44.87 9.51 3.42
N PHE A 50 -43.84 8.93 2.79
CA PHE A 50 -42.43 9.25 3.06
C PHE A 50 -42.01 10.58 2.45
N ASP A 51 -41.50 11.48 3.29
CA ASP A 51 -40.85 12.73 2.88
C ASP A 51 -39.32 12.56 3.04
N GLU A 52 -38.55 12.92 2.01
CA GLU A 52 -37.09 12.77 2.01
C GLU A 52 -36.39 13.72 3.00
N ASN A 53 -37.01 14.85 3.29
CA ASN A 53 -36.47 15.94 4.09
C ASN A 53 -37.02 15.96 5.52
N LYS A 54 -38.10 15.22 5.79
CA LYS A 54 -38.73 15.15 7.11
C LYS A 54 -38.57 13.78 7.77
N ARG A 55 -38.78 13.73 9.07
CA ARG A 55 -38.92 12.49 9.84
C ARG A 55 -40.39 12.28 10.15
N ILE A 56 -40.88 11.07 10.00
CA ILE A 56 -42.31 10.80 10.18
C ILE A 56 -42.58 10.40 11.61
N VAL A 57 -43.50 11.07 12.28
CA VAL A 57 -44.04 10.61 13.55
C VAL A 57 -45.43 10.06 13.31
N PHE A 58 -45.58 8.74 13.40
CA PHE A 58 -46.88 8.10 13.27
C PHE A 58 -47.53 7.94 14.65
N LEU A 59 -48.76 8.42 14.77
CA LEU A 59 -49.64 8.28 15.93
C LEU A 59 -50.80 7.37 15.54
N ASP A 60 -50.67 6.07 15.78
CA ASP A 60 -51.73 5.09 15.46
C ASP A 60 -52.67 4.91 16.65
N HIS A 61 -53.92 5.30 16.48
CA HIS A 61 -54.98 5.14 17.45
C HIS A 61 -55.66 3.77 17.30
N LEU A 62 -55.38 2.86 18.24
CA LEU A 62 -55.89 1.49 18.24
C LEU A 62 -57.13 1.28 19.13
N GLY A 63 -57.80 2.37 19.55
CA GLY A 63 -59.00 2.34 20.38
C GLY A 63 -58.73 2.88 21.78
N ASP A 64 -58.17 2.07 22.66
CA ASP A 64 -57.82 2.46 24.04
C ASP A 64 -56.42 3.07 24.17
N GLN A 65 -55.62 3.00 23.10
CA GLN A 65 -54.20 3.30 23.11
C GLN A 65 -53.79 4.02 21.83
N VAL A 66 -52.80 4.90 21.96
CA VAL A 66 -52.09 5.49 20.82
C VAL A 66 -50.67 4.95 20.81
N LEU A 67 -50.23 4.42 19.67
CA LEU A 67 -48.85 4.03 19.44
C LEU A 67 -48.10 5.14 18.71
N LEU A 68 -47.03 5.63 19.33
CA LEU A 68 -46.11 6.60 18.73
C LEU A 68 -44.90 5.87 18.16
N THR A 69 -44.62 6.06 16.87
CA THR A 69 -43.44 5.51 16.19
C THR A 69 -42.80 6.59 15.32
N ILE A 70 -41.49 6.81 15.45
CA ILE A 70 -40.74 7.74 14.62
C ILE A 70 -40.00 6.97 13.53
N PHE A 71 -40.18 7.36 12.28
CA PHE A 71 -39.54 6.79 11.11
C PHE A 71 -38.56 7.78 10.48
N ASN A 72 -37.41 7.24 10.08
CA ASN A 72 -36.40 7.88 9.26
C ASN A 72 -36.09 6.96 8.08
N LYS A 73 -36.80 7.14 6.97
CA LYS A 73 -36.73 6.24 5.80
C LYS A 73 -36.94 4.79 6.24
N GLU A 74 -35.89 3.97 6.17
CA GLU A 74 -35.94 2.55 6.53
C GLU A 74 -35.82 2.29 8.04
N VAL A 75 -35.26 3.24 8.80
CA VAL A 75 -35.02 3.09 10.25
C VAL A 75 -36.21 3.61 11.03
N PHE A 76 -36.52 2.97 12.15
CA PHE A 76 -37.61 3.41 13.03
C PHE A 76 -37.29 3.18 14.51
N THR A 77 -37.92 3.96 15.37
CA THR A 77 -37.90 3.75 16.82
C THR A 77 -38.83 2.62 17.22
N THR A 78 -38.58 1.98 18.36
CA THR A 78 -39.54 1.03 18.94
C THR A 78 -40.89 1.72 19.19
N PRO A 79 -42.03 1.15 18.74
CA PRO A 79 -43.35 1.72 19.01
C PRO A 79 -43.58 1.90 20.51
N ARG A 80 -43.97 3.12 20.91
CA ARG A 80 -44.24 3.47 22.30
C ARG A 80 -45.73 3.65 22.52
N ARG A 81 -46.29 2.94 23.51
CA ARG A 81 -47.68 3.10 23.93
C ARG A 81 -47.84 4.38 24.76
N LEU A 82 -48.78 5.22 24.36
CA LEU A 82 -49.23 6.39 25.12
C LEU A 82 -50.47 5.97 25.94
N THR A 83 -50.33 5.91 27.26
CA THR A 83 -51.34 5.37 28.19
C THR A 83 -52.42 6.37 28.63
N LYS A 84 -52.36 7.62 28.17
CA LYS A 84 -53.34 8.66 28.52
C LYS A 84 -53.95 9.20 27.24
N VAL A 85 -55.15 8.71 26.95
CA VAL A 85 -55.96 9.00 25.77
C VAL A 85 -56.13 10.51 25.62
N LEU A 86 -55.66 11.02 24.49
CA LEU A 86 -55.78 12.40 23.99
C LEU A 86 -55.02 13.44 24.81
N LYS A 87 -55.44 13.82 26.02
CA LYS A 87 -54.97 15.05 26.73
C LYS A 87 -53.46 15.24 26.98
N GLN A 88 -52.62 14.25 26.68
CA GLN A 88 -51.16 14.34 26.80
C GLN A 88 -50.40 13.96 25.52
N VAL A 89 -51.10 13.72 24.41
CA VAL A 89 -50.47 13.31 23.14
C VAL A 89 -49.50 14.38 22.68
N THR A 90 -49.90 15.65 22.72
CA THR A 90 -49.04 16.78 22.34
C THR A 90 -47.75 16.85 23.16
N ARG A 91 -47.85 16.68 24.49
CA ARG A 91 -46.69 16.71 25.40
C ARG A 91 -45.75 15.52 25.18
N GLU A 92 -46.30 14.32 25.02
CA GLU A 92 -45.48 13.12 24.80
C GLU A 92 -44.88 13.09 23.39
N LEU A 93 -45.55 13.68 22.41
CA LEU A 93 -45.02 13.92 21.07
C LEU A 93 -43.79 14.83 21.11
N LEU A 94 -43.90 16.01 21.74
CA LEU A 94 -42.78 16.93 21.97
C LEU A 94 -41.60 16.23 22.63
N ARG A 95 -41.85 15.55 23.75
CA ARG A 95 -40.83 14.81 24.49
C ARG A 95 -40.16 13.73 23.64
N SER A 96 -40.93 13.04 22.79
CA SER A 96 -40.40 11.98 21.93
C SER A 96 -39.55 12.55 20.80
N GLN A 97 -39.94 13.68 20.20
CA GLN A 97 -39.15 14.40 19.20
C GLN A 97 -37.83 14.94 19.79
N GLU A 98 -37.88 15.57 20.97
CA GLU A 98 -36.68 16.03 21.70
C GLU A 98 -35.74 14.87 22.03
N SER A 99 -36.29 13.78 22.57
CA SER A 99 -35.50 12.59 22.89
C SER A 99 -34.86 11.99 21.64
N TYR A 100 -35.57 11.98 20.50
CA TYR A 100 -35.03 11.49 19.24
C TYR A 100 -33.87 12.36 18.74
N ARG A 101 -34.01 13.69 18.78
CA ARG A 101 -32.95 14.65 18.43
C ARG A 101 -31.69 14.42 19.28
N SER A 102 -31.88 14.31 20.61
CA SER A 102 -30.78 14.08 21.57
C SER A 102 -30.06 12.76 21.33
N GLN A 103 -30.79 11.65 21.18
CA GLN A 103 -30.20 10.31 21.00
C GLN A 103 -29.39 10.19 19.71
N ASN A 104 -29.83 10.84 18.63
CA ASN A 104 -29.18 10.74 17.34
C ASN A 104 -28.07 11.80 17.15
N LYS A 105 -27.79 12.65 18.15
CA LYS A 105 -26.82 13.77 18.07
C LYS A 105 -27.02 14.65 16.84
N LEU A 106 -28.28 14.85 16.45
CA LEU A 106 -28.60 15.60 15.24
C LEU A 106 -28.80 17.08 15.60
N GLU A 107 -28.38 17.98 14.70
CA GLU A 107 -28.62 19.42 14.84
C GLU A 107 -30.12 19.74 14.90
N ALA A 108 -30.45 20.92 15.45
CA ALA A 108 -31.82 21.31 15.78
C ALA A 108 -32.79 21.39 14.59
N GLU A 109 -32.31 21.39 13.34
CA GLU A 109 -33.09 21.57 12.10
C GLU A 109 -33.83 20.31 11.59
N ILE A 110 -34.18 19.36 12.45
CA ILE A 110 -35.04 18.25 12.02
C ILE A 110 -36.50 18.70 11.98
N ASN A 111 -37.05 18.71 10.78
CA ASN A 111 -38.48 18.83 10.52
C ASN A 111 -39.17 17.48 10.68
N PHE A 112 -40.33 17.49 11.36
CA PHE A 112 -41.16 16.31 11.53
C PHE A 112 -42.43 16.42 10.67
N LEU A 113 -42.89 15.30 10.14
CA LEU A 113 -44.20 15.13 9.53
C LEU A 113 -45.02 14.21 10.43
N ILE A 114 -46.11 14.72 11.00
CA ILE A 114 -46.99 13.93 11.86
C ILE A 114 -48.01 13.23 10.97
N VAL A 115 -48.22 11.93 11.20
CA VAL A 115 -49.26 11.15 10.55
C VAL A 115 -50.14 10.52 11.61
N THR A 116 -51.45 10.69 11.52
CA THR A 116 -52.42 10.14 12.48
C THR A 116 -53.64 9.58 11.75
N ASN A 117 -54.20 8.49 12.27
CA ASN A 117 -55.48 7.93 11.79
C ASN A 117 -56.68 8.34 12.65
N ASN A 118 -56.50 9.31 13.54
CA ASN A 118 -57.55 9.80 14.43
C ASN A 118 -57.68 11.32 14.35
N GLN A 119 -58.90 11.78 14.12
CA GLN A 119 -59.22 13.19 13.93
C GLN A 119 -59.08 14.00 15.23
N GLU A 120 -59.44 13.43 16.39
CA GLU A 120 -59.33 14.12 17.68
C GLU A 120 -57.86 14.41 18.04
N ILE A 121 -56.96 13.47 17.73
CA ILE A 121 -55.51 13.68 17.87
C ILE A 121 -55.02 14.81 16.95
N LEU A 122 -55.49 14.83 15.70
CA LEU A 122 -55.13 15.89 14.75
C LEU A 122 -55.58 17.25 15.28
N ASP A 123 -56.84 17.35 15.71
CA ASP A 123 -57.43 18.58 16.21
C ASP A 123 -56.71 19.07 17.47
N GLU A 124 -56.32 18.18 18.38
CA GLU A 124 -55.52 18.52 19.55
C GLU A 124 -54.18 19.16 19.17
N ILE A 125 -53.42 18.52 18.28
CA ILE A 125 -52.08 18.99 17.88
C ILE A 125 -52.16 20.34 17.16
N VAL A 126 -53.17 20.52 16.30
CA VAL A 126 -53.42 21.79 15.63
C VAL A 126 -53.83 22.86 16.64
N SER A 127 -54.74 22.54 17.58
CA SER A 127 -55.22 23.48 18.59
C SER A 127 -54.13 23.92 19.58
N SER A 128 -53.15 23.05 19.85
CA SER A 128 -52.02 23.38 20.72
C SER A 128 -50.98 24.28 20.03
N GLY A 129 -51.10 24.51 18.73
CA GLY A 129 -50.12 25.27 17.93
C GLY A 129 -48.76 24.58 17.84
N LEU A 130 -48.71 23.26 18.04
CA LEU A 130 -47.44 22.52 18.05
C LEU A 130 -46.85 22.40 16.64
N GLU A 131 -47.71 22.14 15.65
CA GLU A 131 -47.32 22.02 14.25
C GLU A 131 -48.37 22.71 13.37
N THR A 132 -47.95 23.13 12.18
CA THR A 132 -48.87 23.68 11.17
C THR A 132 -49.62 22.54 10.47
N LYS A 133 -50.81 22.84 9.93
CA LYS A 133 -51.59 21.85 9.16
C LYS A 133 -50.82 21.25 7.97
N GLU A 134 -49.79 21.94 7.48
CA GLU A 134 -48.91 21.48 6.40
C GLU A 134 -47.95 20.35 6.83
N ASN A 135 -47.71 20.20 8.14
CA ASN A 135 -46.85 19.17 8.72
C ASN A 135 -47.65 18.03 9.38
N ILE A 136 -48.95 17.95 9.12
CA ILE A 136 -49.82 16.91 9.68
C ILE A 136 -50.64 16.27 8.55
N VAL A 137 -50.61 14.95 8.47
CA VAL A 137 -51.39 14.16 7.52
C VAL A 137 -52.37 13.29 8.29
N PHE A 138 -53.64 13.41 7.95
CA PHE A 138 -54.68 12.48 8.39
C PHE A 138 -54.78 11.31 7.42
N VAL A 139 -54.87 10.09 7.95
CA VAL A 139 -55.16 8.88 7.15
C VAL A 139 -56.47 8.28 7.59
N GLU A 140 -57.35 7.94 6.63
CA GLU A 140 -58.68 7.39 6.93
C GLU A 140 -58.66 5.92 7.38
N ASP A 141 -57.56 5.20 7.12
CA ASP A 141 -57.42 3.80 7.50
C ASP A 141 -57.43 3.60 9.02
N ALA A 142 -58.44 2.90 9.53
CA ALA A 142 -58.56 2.59 10.96
C ALA A 142 -57.42 1.68 11.48
N TYR A 143 -56.84 0.83 10.63
CA TYR A 143 -55.75 -0.07 11.00
C TYR A 143 -54.61 -0.04 9.96
N PRO A 144 -53.82 1.05 9.90
CA PRO A 144 -52.79 1.25 8.88
C PRO A 144 -51.75 0.12 8.84
N ALA A 145 -51.30 -0.34 10.01
CA ALA A 145 -50.33 -1.44 10.09
C ALA A 145 -50.89 -2.77 9.54
N LEU A 146 -52.19 -3.05 9.74
CA LEU A 146 -52.83 -4.24 9.17
C LEU A 146 -52.93 -4.13 7.64
N THR A 147 -53.26 -2.94 7.13
CA THR A 147 -53.27 -2.66 5.69
C THR A 147 -51.86 -2.84 5.11
N GLY A 148 -50.83 -2.31 5.77
CA GLY A 148 -49.44 -2.51 5.38
C GLY A 148 -49.01 -3.99 5.42
N LEU A 149 -49.48 -4.77 6.38
CA LEU A 149 -49.25 -6.21 6.45
C LEU A 149 -49.85 -6.97 5.27
N LYS A 150 -51.04 -6.56 4.80
CA LYS A 150 -51.72 -7.18 3.64
C LYS A 150 -51.07 -6.81 2.32
N GLN A 151 -50.57 -5.58 2.20
CA GLN A 151 -49.97 -5.06 0.96
C GLN A 151 -48.49 -5.40 0.81
N GLY A 152 -47.77 -5.51 1.93
CA GLY A 152 -46.33 -5.70 1.97
C GLY A 152 -45.90 -7.10 1.56
N LYS A 153 -44.75 -7.19 0.87
CA LYS A 153 -44.03 -8.45 0.65
C LYS A 153 -42.84 -8.49 1.59
N PHE A 154 -42.94 -9.32 2.63
CA PHE A 154 -41.92 -9.40 3.67
C PHE A 154 -41.02 -10.62 3.44
N SER A 155 -39.78 -10.38 3.02
CA SER A 155 -38.72 -11.40 3.01
C SER A 155 -38.04 -11.43 4.38
N MET A 156 -38.72 -12.00 5.38
CA MET A 156 -38.12 -12.24 6.70
C MET A 156 -37.72 -13.69 6.87
N HIS A 157 -36.52 -13.89 7.37
CA HIS A 157 -35.99 -15.19 7.74
C HIS A 157 -35.91 -15.28 9.25
N TYR A 158 -36.61 -16.24 9.84
CA TYR A 158 -36.46 -16.53 11.27
C TYR A 158 -35.24 -17.41 11.46
N MET A 159 -34.31 -16.93 12.28
CA MET A 159 -33.18 -17.70 12.72
C MET A 159 -33.17 -17.72 14.24
N LEU A 160 -32.75 -18.85 14.79
CA LEU A 160 -32.48 -18.94 16.22
C LEU A 160 -31.21 -18.13 16.54
N PRO A 161 -31.10 -17.53 17.74
CA PRO A 161 -29.90 -16.81 18.16
C PRO A 161 -28.61 -17.62 17.99
N GLU A 162 -28.65 -18.93 18.25
CA GLU A 162 -27.52 -19.84 18.12
C GLU A 162 -27.07 -19.99 16.65
N GLN A 163 -28.02 -19.99 15.71
CA GLN A 163 -27.71 -20.04 14.28
C GLN A 163 -27.05 -18.74 13.83
N PHE A 164 -27.54 -17.61 14.35
CA PHE A 164 -26.96 -16.30 14.09
C PHE A 164 -25.52 -16.18 14.62
N ILE A 165 -25.28 -16.62 15.86
CA ILE A 165 -23.93 -16.63 16.46
C ILE A 165 -22.97 -17.49 15.62
N ARG A 166 -23.40 -18.69 15.19
CA ARG A 166 -22.59 -19.57 14.33
C ARG A 166 -22.23 -18.92 13.00
N LEU A 167 -23.17 -18.24 12.35
CA LEU A 167 -22.91 -17.52 11.09
C LEU A 167 -21.88 -16.41 11.30
N ARG A 168 -22.02 -15.64 12.38
CA ARG A 168 -21.07 -14.60 12.75
C ARG A 168 -19.67 -15.16 13.02
N GLU A 169 -19.57 -16.26 13.74
CA GLU A 169 -18.30 -16.93 14.01
C GLU A 169 -17.63 -17.44 12.73
N LEU A 170 -18.40 -18.02 11.81
CA LEU A 170 -17.91 -18.46 10.51
C LEU A 170 -17.37 -17.30 9.66
N GLU A 171 -18.03 -16.14 9.67
CA GLU A 171 -17.51 -14.96 8.97
C GLU A 171 -16.22 -14.43 9.58
N VAL A 172 -16.16 -14.36 10.91
CA VAL A 172 -14.94 -13.95 11.62
C VAL A 172 -13.79 -14.90 11.31
N ALA A 173 -14.07 -16.21 11.27
CA ALA A 173 -13.10 -17.23 10.89
C ALA A 173 -12.64 -17.05 9.43
N LYS A 174 -13.56 -16.84 8.47
CA LYS A 174 -13.22 -16.56 7.07
C LYS A 174 -12.33 -15.32 6.93
N LYS A 175 -12.68 -14.22 7.61
CA LYS A 175 -11.85 -13.00 7.61
C LYS A 175 -10.46 -13.25 8.20
N ARG A 176 -10.35 -14.07 9.26
CA ARG A 176 -9.07 -14.46 9.85
C ARG A 176 -8.22 -15.29 8.89
N VAL A 177 -8.81 -16.29 8.22
CA VAL A 177 -8.12 -17.12 7.22
C VAL A 177 -7.66 -16.28 6.04
N PHE A 178 -8.49 -15.36 5.55
CA PHE A 178 -8.11 -14.45 4.47
C PHE A 178 -6.92 -13.57 4.84
N LYS A 179 -6.93 -12.97 6.05
CA LYS A 179 -5.79 -12.18 6.56
C LYS A 179 -4.51 -13.02 6.69
N LEU A 180 -4.62 -14.26 7.17
CA LEU A 180 -3.48 -15.18 7.25
C LEU A 180 -2.92 -15.50 5.85
N GLY A 181 -3.78 -15.74 4.87
CA GLY A 181 -3.36 -15.94 3.48
C GLY A 181 -2.62 -14.73 2.91
N LEU A 182 -3.11 -13.52 3.18
CA LEU A 182 -2.45 -12.29 2.75
C LEU A 182 -1.07 -12.11 3.39
N MET A 183 -0.95 -12.37 4.69
CA MET A 183 0.33 -12.31 5.42
C MET A 183 1.33 -13.35 4.90
N LEU A 184 0.87 -14.57 4.59
CA LEU A 184 1.70 -15.61 3.98
C LEU A 184 2.16 -15.21 2.57
N GLY A 185 1.30 -14.55 1.79
CA GLY A 185 1.66 -14.00 0.48
C GLY A 185 2.75 -12.95 0.56
N ILE A 186 2.63 -12.01 1.50
CA ILE A 186 3.67 -10.99 1.77
C ILE A 186 4.98 -11.65 2.20
N LEU A 187 4.91 -12.62 3.11
CA LEU A 187 6.10 -13.34 3.59
C LEU A 187 6.79 -14.10 2.45
N ALA A 188 6.02 -14.76 1.58
CA ALA A 188 6.55 -15.47 0.42
C ALA A 188 7.25 -14.52 -0.57
N ALA A 189 6.65 -13.35 -0.85
CA ALA A 189 7.26 -12.33 -1.69
C ALA A 189 8.57 -11.80 -1.08
N PHE A 190 8.59 -11.56 0.24
CA PHE A 190 9.79 -11.12 0.95
C PHE A 190 10.91 -12.18 0.91
N LEU A 191 10.57 -13.46 1.16
CA LEU A 191 11.54 -14.56 1.07
C LEU A 191 12.09 -14.71 -0.35
N ALA A 192 11.25 -14.64 -1.38
CA ALA A 192 11.69 -14.71 -2.78
C ALA A 192 12.68 -13.58 -3.11
N LEU A 193 12.43 -12.37 -2.61
CA LEU A 193 13.31 -11.22 -2.79
C LEU A 193 14.66 -11.43 -2.07
N LEU A 194 14.66 -11.94 -0.84
CA LEU A 194 15.90 -12.27 -0.11
C LEU A 194 16.72 -13.36 -0.82
N PHE A 195 16.06 -14.42 -1.31
CA PHE A 195 16.72 -15.47 -2.10
C PHE A 195 17.31 -14.92 -3.41
N GLY A 196 16.60 -14.01 -4.08
CA GLY A 196 17.09 -13.31 -5.26
C GLY A 196 18.38 -12.53 -4.98
N ILE A 197 18.40 -11.71 -3.92
CA ILE A 197 19.57 -10.92 -3.51
C ILE A 197 20.76 -11.85 -3.16
N TYR A 198 20.51 -12.90 -2.39
CA TYR A 198 21.56 -13.85 -2.01
C TYR A 198 22.19 -14.55 -3.23
N SER A 199 21.36 -14.93 -4.21
CA SER A 199 21.82 -15.55 -5.46
C SER A 199 22.69 -14.60 -6.28
N VAL A 200 22.29 -13.33 -6.41
CA VAL A 200 23.06 -12.31 -7.12
C VAL A 200 24.42 -12.08 -6.46
N ASN A 201 24.46 -11.93 -5.13
CA ASN A 201 25.71 -11.74 -4.39
C ASN A 201 26.66 -12.93 -4.54
N LYS A 202 26.14 -14.16 -4.44
CA LYS A 202 26.96 -15.38 -4.64
C LYS A 202 27.54 -15.44 -6.05
N THR A 203 26.80 -14.99 -7.05
CA THR A 203 27.25 -14.95 -8.45
C THR A 203 28.32 -13.88 -8.66
N ALA A 204 28.16 -12.71 -8.04
CA ALA A 204 29.15 -11.63 -8.06
C ALA A 204 30.46 -12.05 -7.37
N ASP A 205 30.39 -12.69 -6.20
CA ASP A 205 31.54 -13.20 -5.46
C ASP A 205 32.32 -14.25 -6.27
N ASN A 206 31.61 -15.16 -6.95
CA ASN A 206 32.25 -16.15 -7.80
C ASN A 206 32.93 -15.51 -9.03
N ARG A 207 32.32 -14.49 -9.63
CA ARG A 207 32.94 -13.72 -10.72
C ARG A 207 34.20 -12.99 -10.25
N LEU A 208 34.16 -12.38 -9.06
CA LEU A 208 35.32 -11.72 -8.47
C LEU A 208 36.47 -12.71 -8.24
N LYS A 209 36.19 -13.90 -7.69
CA LYS A 209 37.19 -14.95 -7.51
C LYS A 209 37.82 -15.41 -8.83
N ASN A 210 37.01 -15.58 -9.88
CA ASN A 210 37.52 -15.95 -11.21
C ASN A 210 38.44 -14.87 -11.79
N LEU A 211 38.06 -13.60 -11.67
CA LEU A 211 38.90 -12.48 -12.12
C LEU A 211 40.23 -12.40 -11.36
N GLN A 212 40.22 -12.68 -10.05
CA GLN A 212 41.46 -12.73 -9.26
C GLN A 212 42.39 -13.87 -9.70
N LEU A 213 41.82 -15.05 -10.01
CA LEU A 213 42.59 -16.18 -10.53
C LEU A 213 43.17 -15.88 -11.92
N GLU A 214 42.40 -15.23 -12.79
CA GLU A 214 42.86 -14.81 -14.12
C GLU A 214 44.01 -13.80 -14.03
N ALA A 215 43.88 -12.77 -13.18
CA ALA A 215 44.94 -11.79 -12.93
C ALA A 215 46.22 -12.46 -12.38
N ALA A 216 46.10 -13.41 -11.45
CA ALA A 216 47.23 -14.16 -10.92
C ALA A 216 47.91 -15.03 -12.00
N SER A 217 47.12 -15.63 -12.89
CA SER A 217 47.64 -16.42 -14.01
C SER A 217 48.41 -15.57 -15.02
N LEU A 218 47.90 -14.37 -15.33
CA LEU A 218 48.52 -13.41 -16.24
C LEU A 218 49.86 -12.92 -15.68
N ASN A 219 49.91 -12.60 -14.38
CA ASN A 219 51.14 -12.22 -13.69
C ASN A 219 52.21 -13.32 -13.75
N ARG A 220 51.84 -14.58 -13.52
CA ARG A 220 52.77 -15.71 -13.66
C ARG A 220 53.27 -15.90 -15.10
N SER A 221 52.40 -15.67 -16.09
CA SER A 221 52.78 -15.74 -17.51
C SER A 221 53.78 -14.64 -17.87
N LEU A 222 53.53 -13.41 -17.41
CA LEU A 222 54.45 -12.28 -17.56
C LEU A 222 55.79 -12.57 -16.92
N GLU A 223 55.82 -13.05 -15.67
CA GLU A 223 57.06 -13.39 -14.96
C GLU A 223 57.89 -14.44 -15.73
N LYS A 224 57.23 -15.49 -16.26
CA LYS A 224 57.89 -16.48 -17.13
C LYS A 224 58.45 -15.86 -18.40
N ALA A 225 57.70 -14.98 -19.06
CA ALA A 225 58.14 -14.28 -20.27
C ALA A 225 59.35 -13.36 -19.99
N TYR A 226 59.32 -12.63 -18.86
CA TYR A 226 60.45 -11.82 -18.40
C TYR A 226 61.69 -12.68 -18.11
N LEU A 227 61.54 -13.79 -17.39
CA LEU A 227 62.63 -14.72 -17.09
C LEU A 227 63.22 -15.36 -18.35
N ALA A 228 62.39 -15.72 -19.33
CA ALA A 228 62.84 -16.26 -20.61
C ALA A 228 63.66 -15.21 -21.38
N LYS A 229 63.15 -13.99 -21.49
CA LYS A 229 63.85 -12.87 -22.15
C LYS A 229 65.17 -12.53 -21.44
N TYR A 230 65.21 -12.60 -20.11
CA TYR A 230 66.41 -12.40 -19.31
C TYR A 230 67.45 -13.52 -19.54
N LYS A 231 67.03 -14.79 -19.60
CA LYS A 231 67.90 -15.92 -19.92
C LYS A 231 68.49 -15.84 -21.33
N ASP A 232 67.72 -15.38 -22.31
CA ASP A 232 68.22 -15.17 -23.68
C ASP A 232 69.29 -14.08 -23.74
N ILE A 233 69.12 -13.00 -22.97
CA ILE A 233 70.14 -11.95 -22.83
C ILE A 233 71.43 -12.53 -22.22
N LEU A 234 71.33 -13.32 -21.15
CA LEU A 234 72.49 -13.94 -20.51
C LEU A 234 73.21 -14.97 -21.41
N LYS A 235 72.47 -15.76 -22.19
CA LYS A 235 73.04 -16.73 -23.15
C LYS A 235 73.86 -16.08 -24.26
N SER A 236 73.58 -14.81 -24.59
CA SER A 236 74.25 -14.11 -25.68
C SER A 236 75.70 -13.67 -25.42
N LYS A 237 76.28 -13.91 -24.23
CA LYS A 237 77.67 -13.54 -23.85
C LYS A 237 78.07 -12.10 -24.24
N LYS A 238 77.16 -11.15 -24.08
CA LYS A 238 77.40 -9.72 -24.39
C LYS A 238 77.92 -9.00 -23.14
N LYS A 239 79.03 -8.25 -23.26
CA LYS A 239 79.72 -7.53 -22.16
C LYS A 239 78.92 -6.35 -21.56
N VAL A 240 77.71 -6.08 -22.03
CA VAL A 240 76.92 -4.92 -21.58
C VAL A 240 76.03 -5.30 -20.41
N ASN A 241 76.24 -4.63 -19.28
CA ASN A 241 75.43 -4.79 -18.07
C ASN A 241 74.06 -4.09 -18.25
N PHE A 242 73.15 -4.73 -18.99
CA PHE A 242 71.81 -4.20 -19.27
C PHE A 242 71.03 -3.78 -18.01
N PRO A 243 71.00 -4.56 -16.91
CA PRO A 243 70.34 -4.14 -15.67
C PRO A 243 70.85 -2.82 -15.10
N TYR A 244 72.17 -2.58 -15.17
CA TYR A 244 72.76 -1.33 -14.70
C TYR A 244 72.26 -0.12 -15.52
N TYR A 245 72.26 -0.20 -16.84
CA TYR A 245 71.78 0.89 -17.70
C TYR A 245 70.27 1.10 -17.62
N LEU A 246 69.49 0.02 -17.46
CA LEU A 246 68.03 0.10 -17.30
C LEU A 246 67.67 0.79 -15.98
N ASN A 247 68.24 0.35 -14.86
CA ASN A 247 67.94 0.94 -13.56
C ASN A 247 68.37 2.41 -13.50
N ALA A 248 69.57 2.72 -14.00
CA ALA A 248 70.04 4.11 -14.06
C ALA A 248 69.16 5.00 -14.96
N PHE A 249 68.51 4.44 -15.99
CA PHE A 249 67.55 5.17 -16.82
C PHE A 249 66.22 5.36 -16.11
N LEU A 250 65.69 4.34 -15.44
CA LEU A 250 64.41 4.45 -14.71
C LEU A 250 64.52 5.42 -13.53
N GLU A 251 65.66 5.45 -12.83
CA GLU A 251 65.93 6.43 -11.76
C GLU A 251 66.05 7.87 -12.27
N LEU A 252 66.37 8.06 -13.56
CA LEU A 252 66.46 9.38 -14.19
C LEU A 252 65.07 9.98 -14.46
N LEU A 253 64.06 9.13 -14.65
CA LEU A 253 62.77 9.58 -15.15
C LEU A 253 61.97 10.28 -14.04
N PRO A 254 61.48 11.52 -14.29
CA PRO A 254 60.49 12.13 -13.42
C PRO A 254 59.26 11.22 -13.30
N SER A 255 58.60 11.23 -12.14
CA SER A 255 57.38 10.44 -11.88
C SER A 255 56.23 10.70 -12.86
N GLU A 256 56.28 11.83 -13.57
CA GLU A 256 55.29 12.27 -14.56
C GLU A 256 55.51 11.67 -15.96
N CYS A 257 56.66 11.03 -16.21
CA CYS A 257 57.03 10.45 -17.50
C CYS A 257 56.78 8.94 -17.51
N ARG A 258 56.14 8.43 -18.58
CA ARG A 258 56.00 6.99 -18.82
C ARG A 258 56.99 6.50 -19.87
N PRO A 259 57.76 5.44 -19.59
CA PRO A 259 58.62 4.81 -20.60
C PRO A 259 57.76 4.02 -21.59
N GLU A 260 57.83 4.39 -22.87
CA GLU A 260 57.11 3.71 -23.95
C GLU A 260 57.98 2.63 -24.62
N LEU A 261 59.28 2.91 -24.76
CA LEU A 261 60.24 1.96 -25.31
C LEU A 261 61.57 2.09 -24.59
N ILE A 262 62.12 0.97 -24.13
CA ILE A 262 63.50 0.89 -23.66
C ILE A 262 64.15 -0.29 -24.36
N THR A 263 65.20 -0.01 -25.14
CA THR A 263 65.92 -1.03 -25.89
C THR A 263 67.42 -0.78 -25.83
N ILE A 264 68.20 -1.85 -25.75
CA ILE A 264 69.64 -1.81 -26.06
C ILE A 264 69.84 -2.69 -27.27
N ARG A 265 70.40 -2.13 -28.34
CA ARG A 265 70.67 -2.85 -29.59
C ARG A 265 72.12 -2.69 -29.96
N GLU A 266 72.67 -3.66 -30.67
CA GLU A 266 74.03 -3.55 -31.20
C GLU A 266 74.02 -2.58 -32.38
N ALA A 267 74.82 -1.51 -32.29
CA ALA A 267 74.89 -0.49 -33.33
C ALA A 267 75.98 -0.79 -34.36
N SER A 268 77.09 -1.39 -33.92
CA SER A 268 78.19 -1.89 -34.76
C SER A 268 78.98 -2.92 -33.95
N SER A 269 79.82 -3.75 -34.59
CA SER A 269 80.55 -4.84 -33.94
C SER A 269 81.19 -4.42 -32.61
N GLY A 270 80.60 -4.85 -31.50
CA GLY A 270 81.06 -4.55 -30.14
C GLY A 270 80.52 -3.28 -29.49
N ARG A 271 79.90 -2.35 -30.23
CA ARG A 271 79.27 -1.13 -29.69
C ARG A 271 77.75 -1.26 -29.62
N TYR A 272 77.18 -0.85 -28.51
CA TYR A 272 75.76 -0.96 -28.23
C TYR A 272 75.13 0.43 -28.13
N ARG A 273 73.89 0.57 -28.60
CA ARG A 273 73.10 1.77 -28.45
C ARG A 273 71.95 1.48 -27.50
N PHE A 274 71.92 2.20 -26.39
CA PHE A 274 70.74 2.33 -25.56
C PHE A 274 69.82 3.37 -26.21
N GLU A 275 68.55 3.04 -26.38
CA GLU A 275 67.50 3.97 -26.77
C GLU A 275 66.34 3.87 -25.77
N GLY A 276 66.04 4.99 -25.12
CA GLY A 276 64.87 5.16 -24.28
C GLY A 276 63.94 6.21 -24.89
N ILE A 277 62.66 5.87 -25.07
CA ILE A 277 61.61 6.79 -25.48
C ILE A 277 60.66 6.94 -24.30
N VAL A 278 60.44 8.19 -23.91
CA VAL A 278 59.50 8.56 -22.86
C VAL A 278 58.46 9.53 -23.39
N SER A 279 57.22 9.38 -22.91
CA SER A 279 56.12 10.29 -23.19
C SER A 279 55.54 10.82 -21.88
N LEU A 280 54.90 11.99 -21.95
CA LEU A 280 54.12 12.53 -20.85
C LEU A 280 52.72 11.91 -20.84
N ASP A 281 52.17 11.71 -19.64
CA ASP A 281 50.78 11.30 -19.46
C ASP A 281 49.77 12.40 -19.85
N SER A 282 50.20 13.65 -19.89
CA SER A 282 49.34 14.82 -20.14
C SER A 282 49.83 15.59 -21.38
N LYS A 283 48.93 15.82 -22.34
CA LYS A 283 49.22 16.51 -23.61
C LYS A 283 49.54 18.00 -23.46
N ASP A 284 49.10 18.62 -22.36
CA ASP A 284 49.11 20.09 -22.19
C ASP A 284 50.26 20.64 -21.32
N LYS A 285 51.24 19.80 -20.95
CA LYS A 285 52.39 20.24 -20.12
C LYS A 285 53.71 20.19 -20.93
N PRO A 286 54.56 21.23 -20.84
CA PRO A 286 55.89 21.18 -21.43
C PRO A 286 56.77 20.17 -20.68
N PHE A 287 57.68 19.50 -21.41
CA PHE A 287 58.65 18.58 -20.82
C PHE A 287 59.50 19.30 -19.78
N SER A 288 59.52 18.80 -18.54
CA SER A 288 60.47 19.25 -17.54
C SER A 288 61.88 18.79 -17.96
N ARG A 289 62.89 19.67 -17.77
CA ARG A 289 64.25 19.39 -18.23
C ARG A 289 64.81 18.15 -17.53
N ILE A 290 65.01 17.07 -18.28
CA ILE A 290 65.61 15.82 -17.76
C ILE A 290 67.08 16.11 -17.43
N SER A 291 67.44 16.03 -16.14
CA SER A 291 68.81 16.21 -15.69
C SER A 291 69.60 14.93 -15.92
N LEU A 292 70.47 14.92 -16.94
CA LEU A 292 71.29 13.75 -17.26
C LEU A 292 72.26 13.42 -16.12
N SER A 293 72.09 12.25 -15.49
CA SER A 293 73.01 11.71 -14.48
C SER A 293 74.40 11.43 -15.09
N LYS A 294 75.40 11.16 -14.24
CA LYS A 294 76.80 10.90 -14.69
C LYS A 294 76.89 9.82 -15.78
N VAL A 295 75.98 8.84 -15.81
CA VAL A 295 75.96 7.70 -16.74
C VAL A 295 75.46 8.09 -18.14
N PHE A 296 74.49 9.01 -18.24
CA PHE A 296 73.89 9.46 -19.50
C PHE A 296 74.39 10.85 -19.94
N LYS A 297 75.48 11.34 -19.36
CA LYS A 297 76.02 12.70 -19.62
C LYS A 297 76.33 12.96 -21.10
N GLN A 298 76.69 11.92 -21.86
CA GLN A 298 76.99 12.01 -23.29
C GLN A 298 75.82 11.54 -24.18
N ALA A 299 74.64 11.28 -23.60
CA ALA A 299 73.48 10.85 -24.35
C ALA A 299 72.96 11.99 -25.25
N ARG A 300 72.55 11.62 -26.47
CA ARG A 300 71.84 12.52 -27.38
C ARG A 300 70.37 12.54 -26.98
N ILE A 301 69.83 13.75 -26.84
CA ILE A 301 68.41 13.97 -26.53
C ILE A 301 67.75 14.58 -27.77
N GLU A 302 66.69 13.94 -28.23
CA GLU A 302 65.86 14.41 -29.34
C GLU A 302 64.42 14.52 -28.88
N ASN A 303 63.78 15.67 -29.15
CA ASN A 303 62.35 15.82 -28.91
C ASN A 303 61.59 15.14 -30.06
N ILE A 304 60.65 14.26 -29.72
CA ILE A 304 59.86 13.49 -30.69
C ILE A 304 58.37 13.54 -30.35
N LEU A 305 57.52 13.20 -31.30
CA LEU A 305 56.09 12.99 -31.05
C LEU A 305 55.84 11.48 -30.91
N VAL A 306 55.24 11.08 -29.79
CA VAL A 306 54.88 9.68 -29.52
C VAL A 306 53.37 9.64 -29.37
N LYS A 307 52.67 9.01 -30.33
CA LYS A 307 51.19 8.91 -30.35
C LYS A 307 50.51 10.28 -30.13
N ASP A 308 50.94 11.27 -30.90
CA ASP A 308 50.44 12.66 -30.85
C ASP A 308 50.61 13.37 -29.50
N SER A 309 51.54 12.89 -28.66
CA SER A 309 51.91 13.52 -27.39
C SER A 309 53.39 13.90 -27.41
N PRO A 310 53.79 15.01 -26.76
CA PRO A 310 55.20 15.37 -26.63
C PRO A 310 55.99 14.27 -25.94
N GLY A 311 57.09 13.84 -26.58
CA GLY A 311 57.97 12.79 -26.11
C GLY A 311 59.44 13.19 -26.22
N THR A 312 60.29 12.47 -25.51
CA THR A 312 61.74 12.64 -25.56
C THR A 312 62.40 11.30 -25.85
N LYS A 313 63.28 11.27 -26.86
CA LYS A 313 64.17 10.15 -27.16
C LYS A 313 65.55 10.43 -26.58
N ILE A 314 66.05 9.51 -25.77
CA ILE A 314 67.40 9.54 -25.20
C ILE A 314 68.18 8.38 -25.80
N ALA A 315 69.26 8.69 -26.50
CA ALA A 315 70.14 7.70 -27.13
C ALA A 315 71.56 7.80 -26.57
N LEU A 316 72.10 6.69 -26.07
CA LEU A 316 73.47 6.59 -25.56
C LEU A 316 74.22 5.47 -26.28
N ASP A 317 75.35 5.82 -26.88
CA ASP A 317 76.28 4.83 -27.42
C ASP A 317 77.20 4.32 -26.29
N ILE A 318 77.11 3.02 -26.03
CA ILE A 318 77.86 2.28 -25.02
C ILE A 318 78.98 1.52 -25.77
N PRO A 319 80.26 1.74 -25.40
CA PRO A 319 81.39 1.10 -26.06
C PRO A 319 81.48 -0.40 -25.84
#